data_AF-A0A366M5Z9-F1
#
_entry.id   AF-A0A366M5Z9-F1
#
_cell.length_a   1.000
_cell.length_b   1.000
_cell.length_c   1.000
_cell.angle_alpha   90.00
_cell.angle_beta   90.00
_cell.angle_gamma   90.00
#
_symmetry.space_group_name_H-M   'P 1'
#
loop_
_entity.id
_entity.type
_entity.pdbx_description
1 polymer ?
#
loop_
_entity_poly.entity_id
_entity_poly.type
_entity_poly.pdbx_seq_one_letter_code
_entity_poly.pdbx_strand_id
1 'polypeptide(L)'
;MPGPRPSVLFLSSDARRRYAEDVLAALALPRGAILQFRYESKYVVPALQASIANMSVIGRRAVVAYVADVETAAPFLVPVRFASVADAECAADMVVFRLRMAEYTDLDDYPLTEDDIRTEGRRYLDRLIEVNDDRFYPATGRFPDLHIRDEPHRRPGEETRDDPQHWLGVARRLARHPTFRDSYFIRIDEPVLDRGGPVPFDEQGRLTLSDRRAARLRVSFFTHSYSEEGEKVLSCATDGTFLKISSDDSYDVELGYDSVEFWLQPVITTFDALARVSVGFSQERPDVPEVSAGFPVLVRRSRTRMLTRVTFSAAGAFLVALPAILGTGFPMYVRVLFAITGAALLSVSTVVIARGER
;
A
#
# COMPACT_ATOMS: atom_id res chain seq x y z
N MET A 1 -6.02 -24.97 9.71
CA MET A 1 -4.59 -25.19 9.38
C MET A 1 -3.87 -23.88 9.67
N PRO A 2 -2.71 -23.89 10.34
CA PRO A 2 -1.88 -22.68 10.44
C PRO A 2 -1.59 -22.14 9.04
N GLY A 3 -1.46 -20.81 8.90
CA GLY A 3 -1.09 -20.18 7.64
C GLY A 3 0.21 -20.78 7.07
N PRO A 4 0.46 -20.66 5.76
CA PRO A 4 1.73 -21.11 5.21
C PRO A 4 2.86 -20.31 5.87
N ARG A 5 3.84 -21.00 6.46
CA ARG A 5 5.02 -20.36 7.05
C ARG A 5 5.75 -19.50 6.01
N PRO A 6 6.37 -18.38 6.40
CA PRO A 6 7.19 -17.61 5.47
C PRO A 6 8.33 -18.49 4.94
N SER A 7 8.60 -18.37 3.65
CA SER A 7 9.59 -19.19 2.91
C SER A 7 10.75 -18.35 2.38
N VAL A 8 10.69 -17.04 2.56
CA VAL A 8 11.76 -16.09 2.20
C VAL A 8 11.91 -15.07 3.34
N LEU A 9 13.14 -14.79 3.73
CA LEU A 9 13.51 -13.75 4.69
C LEU A 9 14.21 -12.62 3.95
N PHE A 10 13.78 -11.39 4.23
CA PHE A 10 14.44 -10.17 3.79
C PHE A 10 14.87 -9.36 5.00
N LEU A 11 16.18 -9.24 5.20
CA LEU A 11 16.78 -8.38 6.21
C LEU A 11 17.11 -7.04 5.58
N SER A 12 16.65 -5.97 6.23
CA SER A 12 17.14 -4.60 6.01
C SER A 12 17.95 -4.16 7.22
N SER A 13 18.86 -3.19 7.06
CA SER A 13 19.76 -2.80 8.14
C SER A 13 19.96 -1.31 8.35
N ASP A 14 20.77 -0.96 9.34
CA ASP A 14 21.27 0.39 9.62
C ASP A 14 22.55 0.75 8.85
N ALA A 15 23.11 -0.17 8.07
CA ALA A 15 24.34 0.06 7.31
C ALA A 15 24.24 1.23 6.31
N ARG A 16 23.02 1.57 5.87
CA ARG A 16 22.72 2.77 5.08
C ARG A 16 21.40 3.36 5.56
N ARG A 17 21.31 4.69 5.63
CA ARG A 17 20.06 5.42 5.97
C ARG A 17 18.87 4.90 5.15
N ARG A 18 19.07 4.67 3.85
CA ARG A 18 18.02 4.18 2.95
C ARG A 18 17.41 2.84 3.37
N TYR A 19 18.21 1.93 3.94
CA TYR A 19 17.72 0.62 4.38
C TYR A 19 16.82 0.73 5.61
N ALA A 20 17.13 1.67 6.52
CA ALA A 20 16.24 2.02 7.64
C ALA A 20 14.94 2.69 7.14
N GLU A 21 15.04 3.59 6.15
CA GLU A 21 13.86 4.21 5.52
C GLU A 21 12.97 3.17 4.82
N ASP A 22 13.55 2.17 4.16
CA ASP A 22 12.79 1.08 3.54
C ASP A 22 12.04 0.24 4.59
N VAL A 23 12.56 0.11 5.82
CA VAL A 23 11.82 -0.50 6.96
C VAL A 23 10.65 0.36 7.40
N LEU A 24 10.85 1.68 7.54
CA LEU A 24 9.76 2.60 7.87
C LEU A 24 8.68 2.61 6.78
N ALA A 25 9.08 2.59 5.51
CA ALA A 25 8.16 2.49 4.38
C ALA A 25 7.41 1.14 4.36
N ALA A 26 8.11 0.03 4.65
CA ALA A 26 7.51 -1.29 4.77
C ALA A 26 6.46 -1.33 5.88
N LEU A 27 6.70 -0.66 7.00
CA LEU A 27 5.75 -0.55 8.10
C LEU A 27 4.57 0.37 7.75
N ALA A 28 4.81 1.44 6.99
CA ALA A 28 3.82 2.48 6.71
C ALA A 28 2.85 2.16 5.59
N LEU A 29 3.26 1.45 4.54
CA LEU A 29 2.41 1.19 3.38
C LEU A 29 1.10 0.45 3.75
N PRO A 30 0.00 0.65 3.03
CA PRO A 30 -1.19 -0.16 3.22
C PRO A 30 -0.98 -1.58 2.69
N ARG A 31 -1.75 -2.53 3.21
CA ARG A 31 -1.76 -3.91 2.70
C ARG A 31 -2.08 -3.94 1.20
N GLY A 32 -1.37 -4.81 0.49
CA GLY A 32 -1.49 -4.96 -0.96
C GLY A 32 -0.65 -3.98 -1.78
N ALA A 33 -0.13 -2.90 -1.20
CA ALA A 33 0.85 -2.04 -1.86
C ALA A 33 2.17 -2.78 -2.09
N ILE A 34 2.94 -2.34 -3.08
CA ILE A 34 4.24 -2.93 -3.42
C ILE A 34 5.38 -2.00 -2.98
N LEU A 35 6.36 -2.58 -2.30
CA LEU A 35 7.62 -1.95 -1.96
C LEU A 35 8.78 -2.67 -2.65
N GLN A 36 9.80 -1.93 -3.06
CA GLN A 36 10.96 -2.47 -3.74
C GLN A 36 12.14 -2.60 -2.78
N PHE A 37 12.69 -3.81 -2.67
CA PHE A 37 13.96 -4.09 -1.99
C PHE A 37 15.05 -4.37 -3.02
N ARG A 38 16.27 -3.91 -2.73
CA ARG A 38 17.43 -4.04 -3.62
C ARG A 38 18.59 -4.65 -2.85
N TYR A 39 19.20 -5.69 -3.41
CA TYR A 39 20.36 -6.34 -2.85
C TYR A 39 21.42 -6.46 -3.94
N GLU A 40 22.70 -6.27 -3.60
CA GLU A 40 23.76 -6.81 -4.45
C GLU A 40 23.65 -8.34 -4.43
N SER A 41 23.92 -8.99 -5.55
CA SER A 41 23.75 -10.44 -5.74
C SER A 41 24.52 -11.24 -4.70
N LYS A 42 25.68 -10.73 -4.23
CA LYS A 42 26.48 -11.36 -3.18
C LYS A 42 25.77 -11.47 -1.82
N TYR A 43 24.70 -10.69 -1.60
CA TYR A 43 23.86 -10.69 -0.39
C TYR A 43 22.60 -11.56 -0.53
N VAL A 44 22.38 -12.15 -1.71
CA VAL A 44 21.28 -13.08 -1.98
C VAL A 44 21.83 -14.50 -2.00
N VAL A 45 21.25 -15.41 -1.22
CA VAL A 45 21.71 -16.80 -1.18
C VAL A 45 21.58 -17.47 -2.56
N PRO A 46 22.55 -18.29 -3.03
CA PRO A 46 22.52 -18.88 -4.38
C PRO A 46 21.23 -19.65 -4.71
N ALA A 47 20.64 -20.36 -3.74
CA ALA A 47 19.39 -21.08 -3.92
C ALA A 47 18.19 -20.15 -4.23
N LEU A 48 18.19 -18.94 -3.66
CA LEU A 48 17.18 -17.92 -3.94
C LEU A 48 17.40 -17.28 -5.31
N GLN A 49 18.66 -17.05 -5.70
CA GLN A 49 19.01 -16.61 -7.07
C GLN A 49 18.53 -17.62 -8.13
N ALA A 50 18.74 -18.92 -7.90
CA ALA A 50 18.23 -19.98 -8.77
C ALA A 50 16.68 -19.98 -8.80
N SER A 51 16.03 -19.69 -7.67
CA SER A 51 14.57 -19.58 -7.60
C SER A 51 14.03 -18.39 -8.39
N ILE A 52 14.78 -17.28 -8.45
CA ILE A 52 14.47 -16.11 -9.29
C ILE A 52 14.61 -16.47 -10.77
N ALA A 53 15.73 -17.08 -11.16
CA ALA A 53 15.97 -17.48 -12.56
C ALA A 53 14.88 -18.40 -13.12
N ASN A 54 14.31 -19.27 -12.27
CA ASN A 54 13.24 -20.19 -12.63
C ASN A 54 11.83 -19.63 -12.37
N MET A 55 11.70 -18.36 -11.99
CA MET A 55 10.44 -17.68 -11.61
C MET A 55 9.64 -18.33 -10.47
N SER A 56 10.21 -19.31 -9.77
CA SER A 56 9.56 -20.08 -8.71
C SER A 56 9.45 -19.32 -7.38
N VAL A 57 10.08 -18.15 -7.28
CA VAL A 57 10.05 -17.28 -6.10
C VAL A 57 8.77 -16.44 -6.03
N ILE A 58 8.11 -16.20 -7.16
CA ILE A 58 6.92 -15.36 -7.26
C ILE A 58 5.77 -16.00 -6.46
N GLY A 59 5.04 -15.18 -5.70
CA GLY A 59 3.95 -15.57 -4.83
C GLY A 59 4.38 -16.18 -3.50
N ARG A 60 5.68 -16.44 -3.28
CA ARG A 60 6.16 -16.97 -2.00
C ARG A 60 5.92 -15.96 -0.87
N ARG A 61 5.38 -16.44 0.25
CA ARG A 61 5.26 -15.67 1.49
C ARG A 61 6.66 -15.38 2.02
N ALA A 62 6.86 -14.13 2.42
CA ALA A 62 8.09 -13.61 2.93
C ALA A 62 7.87 -12.87 4.24
N VAL A 63 8.95 -12.66 4.99
CA VAL A 63 8.98 -11.78 6.14
C VAL A 63 10.10 -10.76 5.96
N VAL A 64 9.76 -9.49 6.16
CA VAL A 64 10.71 -8.38 6.24
C VAL A 64 11.08 -8.20 7.71
N ALA A 65 12.37 -8.17 8.01
CA ALA A 65 12.89 -7.89 9.34
C ALA A 65 13.98 -6.83 9.27
N TYR A 66 14.12 -6.07 10.35
CA TYR A 66 15.22 -5.15 10.55
C TYR A 66 16.32 -5.84 11.35
N VAL A 67 17.57 -5.61 10.96
CA VAL A 67 18.75 -6.06 11.68
C VAL A 67 19.77 -4.93 11.80
N ALA A 68 20.35 -4.74 12.97
CA ALA A 68 21.41 -3.78 13.21
C ALA A 68 22.56 -4.42 13.97
N ASP A 69 23.71 -3.76 13.95
CA ASP A 69 24.91 -4.17 14.70
C ASP A 69 25.35 -5.62 14.40
N VAL A 70 25.15 -6.10 13.16
CA VAL A 70 25.38 -7.49 12.73
C VAL A 70 26.80 -7.97 13.05
N GLU A 71 27.79 -7.10 12.89
CA GLU A 71 29.20 -7.41 13.10
C GLU A 71 29.63 -7.34 14.58
N THR A 72 28.71 -7.02 15.49
CA THR A 72 28.99 -6.89 16.92
C THR A 72 28.64 -8.17 17.69
N ALA A 73 29.00 -8.18 18.98
CA ALA A 73 28.60 -9.26 19.88
C ALA A 73 27.10 -9.25 20.24
N ALA A 74 26.38 -8.15 19.99
CA ALA A 74 25.00 -7.94 20.44
C ALA A 74 24.11 -7.38 19.32
N PRO A 75 23.94 -8.10 18.20
CA PRO A 75 23.13 -7.65 17.08
C PRO A 75 21.66 -7.51 17.46
N PHE A 76 21.01 -6.48 16.94
CA PHE A 76 19.60 -6.18 17.19
C PHE A 76 18.75 -6.68 16.03
N LEU A 77 17.69 -7.46 16.29
CA LEU A 77 16.82 -8.00 15.25
C LEU A 77 15.34 -7.85 15.62
N VAL A 78 14.52 -7.35 14.70
CA VAL A 78 13.07 -7.21 14.89
C VAL A 78 12.35 -7.60 13.59
N PRO A 79 11.46 -8.62 13.62
CA PRO A 79 10.53 -8.89 12.52
C PRO A 79 9.57 -7.71 12.38
N VAL A 80 9.32 -7.27 11.15
CA VAL A 80 8.58 -6.03 10.89
C VAL A 80 7.22 -6.32 10.26
N ARG A 81 7.22 -7.04 9.14
CA ARG A 81 6.00 -7.24 8.35
C ARG A 81 6.08 -8.47 7.47
N PHE A 82 4.95 -9.13 7.28
CA PHE A 82 4.83 -10.14 6.25
C PHE A 82 4.66 -9.50 4.86
N ALA A 83 5.09 -10.24 3.84
CA ALA A 83 4.93 -9.86 2.46
C ALA A 83 4.76 -11.09 1.57
N SER A 84 4.52 -10.85 0.28
CA SER A 84 4.69 -11.87 -0.76
C SER A 84 5.56 -11.30 -1.88
N VAL A 85 6.37 -12.16 -2.50
CA VAL A 85 7.20 -11.75 -3.64
C VAL A 85 6.29 -11.57 -4.85
N ALA A 86 6.00 -10.33 -5.23
CA ALA A 86 5.18 -10.02 -6.40
C ALA A 86 5.97 -10.16 -7.70
N ASP A 87 7.26 -9.81 -7.65
CA ASP A 87 8.18 -9.92 -8.78
C ASP A 87 9.63 -9.92 -8.27
N ALA A 88 10.55 -10.47 -9.06
CA ALA A 88 11.97 -10.47 -8.77
C ALA A 88 12.79 -10.47 -10.06
N GLU A 89 13.72 -9.53 -10.18
CA GLU A 89 14.56 -9.37 -11.37
C GLU A 89 16.05 -9.30 -10.97
N CYS A 90 16.89 -9.99 -11.73
CA CYS A 90 18.35 -9.83 -11.66
C CYS A 90 18.78 -8.82 -12.72
N ALA A 91 19.33 -7.69 -12.28
CA ALA A 91 19.83 -6.62 -13.14
C ALA A 91 21.32 -6.40 -12.86
N ALA A 92 22.17 -6.93 -13.75
CA ALA A 92 23.62 -6.98 -13.58
C ALA A 92 24.04 -7.67 -12.27
N ASP A 93 24.69 -6.96 -11.37
CA ASP A 93 25.12 -7.44 -10.05
C ASP A 93 24.10 -7.15 -8.94
N MET A 94 22.92 -6.63 -9.28
CA MET A 94 21.84 -6.36 -8.33
C MET A 94 20.64 -7.28 -8.54
N VAL A 95 19.96 -7.58 -7.45
CA VAL A 95 18.68 -8.28 -7.43
C VAL A 95 17.65 -7.34 -6.84
N VAL A 96 16.56 -7.14 -7.58
CA VAL A 96 15.45 -6.29 -7.20
C VAL A 96 14.25 -7.18 -6.89
N PHE A 97 13.73 -7.08 -5.68
CA PHE A 97 12.49 -7.73 -5.27
C PHE A 97 11.38 -6.70 -5.15
N ARG A 98 10.22 -6.97 -5.77
CA ARG A 98 8.99 -6.23 -5.55
C ARG A 98 8.15 -7.04 -4.57
N LEU A 99 7.99 -6.52 -3.36
CA LEU A 99 7.29 -7.18 -2.26
C LEU A 99 5.91 -6.56 -2.09
N ARG A 100 4.86 -7.38 -2.19
CA ARG A 100 3.51 -6.98 -1.84
C ARG A 100 3.34 -7.08 -0.33
N MET A 101 3.12 -5.94 0.33
CA MET A 101 2.94 -5.86 1.77
C MET A 101 1.69 -6.61 2.20
N ALA A 102 1.81 -7.37 3.29
CA ALA A 102 0.73 -8.14 3.89
C ALA A 102 0.54 -7.67 5.35
N GLU A 103 0.06 -8.56 6.22
CA GLU A 103 -0.15 -8.27 7.63
C GLU A 103 1.14 -7.93 8.41
N TYR A 104 0.99 -7.17 9.49
CA TYR A 104 2.05 -6.95 10.48
C TYR A 104 2.39 -8.23 11.24
N THR A 105 3.65 -8.37 11.68
CA THR A 105 4.04 -9.52 12.51
C THR A 105 3.45 -9.39 13.91
N ASP A 106 2.80 -10.44 14.40
CA ASP A 106 2.46 -10.57 15.82
C ASP A 106 3.75 -10.86 16.61
N LEU A 107 4.06 -9.93 17.51
CA LEU A 107 5.25 -9.93 18.36
C LEU A 107 4.90 -10.14 19.84
N ASP A 108 3.73 -10.65 20.19
CA ASP A 108 3.32 -10.84 21.60
C ASP A 108 4.31 -11.72 22.38
N ASP A 109 4.78 -12.81 21.76
CA ASP A 109 5.79 -13.72 22.34
C ASP A 109 7.24 -13.26 22.07
N TYR A 110 7.43 -12.13 21.39
CA TYR A 110 8.75 -11.59 21.05
C TYR A 110 9.30 -10.71 22.19
N PRO A 111 10.63 -10.70 22.43
CA PRO A 111 11.28 -9.84 23.42
C PRO A 111 10.81 -8.38 23.43
N LEU A 112 10.69 -7.81 24.64
CA LEU A 112 10.21 -6.44 24.89
C LEU A 112 11.34 -5.45 25.21
N THR A 113 12.39 -5.90 25.90
CA THR A 113 13.53 -5.07 26.30
C THR A 113 14.61 -5.10 25.22
N GLU A 114 15.43 -4.04 25.14
CA GLU A 114 16.52 -4.00 24.16
C GLU A 114 17.52 -5.14 24.36
N ASP A 115 17.89 -5.43 25.61
CA ASP A 115 18.85 -6.49 25.96
C ASP A 115 18.34 -7.88 25.55
N ASP A 116 17.06 -8.16 25.79
CA ASP A 116 16.44 -9.43 25.37
C ASP A 116 16.35 -9.52 23.84
N ILE A 117 16.01 -8.42 23.16
CA ILE A 117 15.99 -8.37 21.69
C ILE A 117 17.37 -8.65 21.11
N ARG A 118 18.43 -8.07 21.69
CA ARG A 118 19.81 -8.32 21.25
C ARG A 118 20.26 -9.75 21.52
N THR A 119 19.87 -10.31 22.67
CA THR A 119 20.17 -11.70 23.04
C THR A 119 19.53 -12.69 22.07
N GLU A 120 18.23 -12.53 21.78
CA GLU A 120 17.54 -13.38 20.81
C GLU A 120 18.01 -13.12 19.37
N GLY A 121 18.28 -11.87 19.02
CA GLY A 121 18.86 -11.49 17.73
C GLY A 121 20.19 -12.20 17.47
N ARG A 122 21.06 -12.28 18.48
CA ARG A 122 22.32 -13.04 18.41
C ARG A 122 22.06 -14.52 18.15
N ARG A 123 21.22 -15.16 18.97
CA ARG A 123 20.88 -16.59 18.83
C ARG A 123 20.26 -16.92 17.48
N TYR A 124 19.47 -15.99 16.93
CA TYR A 124 18.86 -16.14 15.63
C TYR A 124 19.90 -16.01 14.51
N LEU A 125 20.75 -14.98 14.55
CA LEU A 125 21.76 -14.75 13.51
C LEU A 125 22.84 -15.82 13.49
N ASP A 126 23.29 -16.32 14.64
CA ASP A 126 24.25 -17.43 14.69
C ASP A 126 23.67 -18.67 13.98
N ARG A 127 22.40 -19.01 14.24
CA ARG A 127 21.70 -20.11 13.54
C ARG A 127 21.46 -19.82 12.06
N LEU A 128 21.19 -18.56 11.71
CA LEU A 128 21.00 -18.14 10.31
C LEU A 128 22.29 -18.32 9.50
N ILE A 129 23.44 -17.99 10.09
CA ILE A 129 24.76 -18.16 9.48
C ILE A 129 25.07 -19.66 9.33
N GLU A 130 24.86 -20.45 10.38
CA GLU A 130 25.06 -21.91 10.39
C GLU A 130 24.26 -22.60 9.27
N VAL A 131 22.97 -22.28 9.11
CA VAL A 131 22.12 -22.93 8.10
C VAL A 131 22.40 -22.50 6.65
N ASN A 132 23.20 -21.46 6.46
CA ASN A 132 23.59 -20.91 5.15
C ASN A 132 25.11 -21.02 4.92
N ASP A 133 25.69 -22.17 5.27
CA ASP A 133 27.10 -22.53 5.01
C ASP A 133 28.10 -21.55 5.63
N ASP A 134 27.88 -21.20 6.90
CA ASP A 134 28.68 -20.28 7.70
C ASP A 134 28.82 -18.88 7.09
N ARG A 135 27.82 -18.46 6.30
CA ARG A 135 27.80 -17.14 5.66
C ARG A 135 26.49 -16.39 5.91
N PHE A 136 26.62 -15.10 6.20
CA PHE A 136 25.49 -14.20 6.35
C PHE A 136 24.92 -13.77 5.00
N TYR A 137 23.62 -14.01 4.81
CA TYR A 137 22.85 -13.57 3.64
C TYR A 137 21.59 -12.79 4.08
N PRO A 138 21.53 -11.47 3.81
CA PRO A 138 20.34 -10.66 4.06
C PRO A 138 19.07 -11.14 3.36
N ALA A 139 19.19 -11.78 2.19
CA ALA A 139 18.05 -12.36 1.47
C ALA A 139 18.24 -13.88 1.32
N THR A 140 17.41 -14.66 2.03
CA THR A 140 17.52 -16.13 2.03
C THR A 140 16.18 -16.84 2.00
N GLY A 141 16.17 -18.04 1.40
CA GLY A 141 15.04 -18.97 1.43
C GLY A 141 15.12 -20.01 2.56
N ARG A 142 16.20 -20.02 3.35
CA ARG A 142 16.41 -20.94 4.47
C ARG A 142 16.83 -20.17 5.71
N PHE A 143 15.97 -20.15 6.71
CA PHE A 143 16.19 -19.41 7.95
C PHE A 143 15.49 -20.11 9.14
N PRO A 144 15.99 -19.91 10.38
CA PRO A 144 15.34 -20.42 11.59
C PRO A 144 13.94 -19.81 11.79
N ASP A 145 13.15 -20.37 12.70
CA ASP A 145 11.90 -19.74 13.11
C ASP A 145 12.18 -18.40 13.83
N LEU A 146 11.49 -17.33 13.44
CA LEU A 146 11.57 -16.01 14.07
C LEU A 146 10.72 -15.89 15.34
N HIS A 147 10.03 -16.98 15.74
CA HIS A 147 9.11 -17.00 16.88
C HIS A 147 7.99 -15.95 16.77
N ILE A 148 7.60 -15.62 15.54
CA ILE A 148 6.44 -14.79 15.24
C ILE A 148 5.21 -15.67 15.16
N ARG A 149 4.12 -15.28 15.82
CA ARG A 149 2.87 -16.03 15.73
C ARG A 149 2.28 -15.83 14.32
N ASP A 150 2.26 -16.91 13.54
CA ASP A 150 1.34 -17.00 12.41
C ASP A 150 -0.05 -17.27 13.01
N GLU A 151 -0.97 -16.30 12.94
CA GLU A 151 -2.30 -16.40 13.56
C GLU A 151 -2.93 -17.81 13.40
N PRO A 152 -3.09 -18.58 14.50
CA PRO A 152 -3.49 -19.98 14.44
C PRO A 152 -5.00 -20.20 14.28
N HIS A 153 -5.82 -19.15 14.21
CA HIS A 153 -7.28 -19.24 14.34
C HIS A 153 -8.03 -18.66 13.14
N ARG A 154 -7.71 -19.18 11.95
CA ARG A 154 -8.39 -18.78 10.73
C ARG A 154 -9.55 -19.72 10.40
N ARG A 155 -10.77 -19.17 10.27
CA ARG A 155 -11.82 -19.86 9.51
C ARG A 155 -11.59 -19.60 8.02
N PRO A 156 -11.72 -20.62 7.14
CA PRO A 156 -11.70 -20.40 5.70
C PRO A 156 -12.74 -19.32 5.32
N GLY A 157 -12.31 -18.25 4.65
CA GLY A 157 -13.17 -17.14 4.24
C GLY A 157 -13.10 -15.87 5.10
N GLU A 158 -12.32 -15.87 6.20
CA GLU A 158 -12.08 -14.65 6.98
C GLU A 158 -10.97 -13.80 6.34
N GLU A 159 -11.32 -12.58 5.95
CA GLU A 159 -10.38 -11.58 5.46
C GLU A 159 -9.46 -11.16 6.61
N THR A 160 -8.15 -11.49 6.50
CA THR A 160 -7.14 -10.96 7.44
C THR A 160 -7.21 -9.44 7.37
N ARG A 161 -7.41 -8.77 8.50
CA ARG A 161 -7.28 -7.32 8.60
C ARG A 161 -5.95 -7.00 9.25
N ASP A 162 -5.32 -5.92 8.81
CA ASP A 162 -4.15 -5.39 9.50
C ASP A 162 -4.57 -4.98 10.92
N ASP A 163 -3.97 -5.60 11.95
CA ASP A 163 -4.22 -5.24 13.36
C ASP A 163 -3.33 -4.04 13.76
N PRO A 164 -3.94 -2.90 14.16
CA PRO A 164 -3.24 -1.76 14.74
C PRO A 164 -2.27 -2.08 15.88
N GLN A 165 -2.57 -3.09 16.70
CA GLN A 165 -1.75 -3.46 17.86
C GLN A 165 -0.45 -4.14 17.42
N HIS A 166 -0.51 -5.02 16.42
CA HIS A 166 0.69 -5.63 15.85
C HIS A 166 1.62 -4.56 15.25
N TRP A 167 1.06 -3.60 14.49
CA TRP A 167 1.83 -2.45 13.99
C TRP A 167 2.53 -1.67 15.11
N LEU A 168 1.79 -1.32 16.17
CA LEU A 168 2.35 -0.56 17.29
C LEU A 168 3.40 -1.37 18.06
N GLY A 169 3.19 -2.68 18.21
CA GLY A 169 4.12 -3.62 18.82
C GLY A 169 5.46 -3.69 18.08
N VAL A 170 5.44 -3.64 16.75
CA VAL A 170 6.64 -3.54 15.91
C VAL A 170 7.30 -2.18 16.07
N ALA A 171 6.55 -1.08 15.94
CA ALA A 171 7.07 0.28 16.05
C ALA A 171 7.78 0.53 17.39
N ARG A 172 7.19 0.09 18.50
CA ARG A 172 7.77 0.21 19.84
C ARG A 172 9.07 -0.56 20.01
N ARG A 173 9.20 -1.72 19.36
CA ARG A 173 10.45 -2.52 19.39
C ARG A 173 11.52 -1.88 18.55
N LEU A 174 11.19 -1.45 17.32
CA LEU A 174 12.13 -0.71 16.46
C LEU A 174 12.67 0.55 17.17
N ALA A 175 11.80 1.31 17.85
CA ALA A 175 12.17 2.51 18.59
C ALA A 175 13.15 2.28 19.77
N ARG A 176 13.40 1.03 20.17
CA ARG A 176 14.45 0.72 21.15
C ARG A 176 15.84 0.93 20.55
N HIS A 177 16.00 0.71 19.25
CA HIS A 177 17.26 0.93 18.57
C HIS A 177 17.52 2.45 18.34
N PRO A 178 18.74 2.95 18.55
CA PRO A 178 19.08 4.36 18.32
C PRO A 178 18.70 4.88 16.93
N THR A 179 18.77 4.04 15.89
CA THR A 179 18.39 4.40 14.51
C THR A 179 16.96 4.92 14.38
N PHE A 180 16.02 4.42 15.19
CA PHE A 180 14.60 4.75 15.08
C PHE A 180 14.01 5.44 16.31
N ARG A 181 14.80 5.61 17.38
CA ARG A 181 14.34 6.14 18.67
C ARG A 181 13.57 7.46 18.52
N ASP A 182 14.04 8.31 17.61
CA ASP A 182 13.49 9.64 17.38
C ASP A 182 12.75 9.75 16.04
N SER A 183 12.53 8.64 15.33
CA SER A 183 11.77 8.57 14.09
C SER A 183 10.27 8.56 14.36
N TYR A 184 9.50 9.06 13.40
CA TYR A 184 8.05 8.84 13.37
C TYR A 184 7.74 7.58 12.56
N PHE A 185 6.86 6.77 13.11
CA PHE A 185 6.29 5.60 12.46
C PHE A 185 4.91 5.97 11.94
N ILE A 186 4.63 5.62 10.68
CA ILE A 186 3.32 5.82 10.06
C ILE A 186 2.65 4.46 9.88
N ARG A 187 1.31 4.45 9.90
CA ARG A 187 0.44 3.41 9.37
C ARG A 187 -0.56 4.03 8.41
N ILE A 188 -0.55 3.59 7.16
CA ILE A 188 -1.59 3.94 6.19
C ILE A 188 -2.58 2.79 6.13
N ASP A 189 -3.83 3.04 6.51
CA ASP A 189 -4.90 2.03 6.44
C ASP A 189 -5.33 1.82 4.97
N GLU A 190 -5.96 0.67 4.69
CA GLU A 190 -6.56 0.41 3.37
C GLU A 190 -7.54 1.54 2.99
N PRO A 191 -7.38 2.18 1.81
CA PRO A 191 -8.24 3.29 1.42
C PRO A 191 -9.70 2.86 1.29
N VAL A 192 -10.63 3.68 1.77
CA VAL A 192 -12.08 3.39 1.76
C VAL A 192 -12.81 4.36 0.85
N LEU A 193 -13.74 3.88 0.03
CA LEU A 193 -14.53 4.76 -0.84
C LEU A 193 -15.55 5.58 -0.04
N ASP A 194 -15.86 6.77 -0.56
CA ASP A 194 -16.89 7.70 -0.08
C ASP A 194 -18.23 7.04 0.33
N ARG A 195 -18.70 6.07 -0.46
CA ARG A 195 -19.96 5.34 -0.29
C ARG A 195 -19.78 3.88 0.13
N GLY A 196 -18.64 3.59 0.74
CA GLY A 196 -18.36 2.31 1.40
C GLY A 196 -17.54 1.31 0.58
N GLY A 197 -16.91 0.42 1.33
CA GLY A 197 -16.04 -0.67 0.85
C GLY A 197 -14.56 -0.27 0.80
N PRO A 198 -13.63 -1.16 1.21
CA PRO A 198 -12.21 -0.97 0.97
C PRO A 198 -11.92 -0.99 -0.53
N VAL A 199 -10.89 -0.25 -0.96
CA VAL A 199 -10.36 -0.28 -2.32
C VAL A 199 -9.11 -1.17 -2.32
N PRO A 200 -9.20 -2.40 -2.84
CA PRO A 200 -8.03 -3.26 -2.89
C PRO A 200 -7.01 -2.73 -3.92
N PHE A 201 -5.74 -3.02 -3.65
CA PHE A 201 -4.66 -2.82 -4.60
C PHE A 201 -4.69 -3.93 -5.66
N ASP A 202 -4.39 -3.58 -6.92
CA ASP A 202 -4.33 -4.54 -8.02
C ASP A 202 -3.09 -5.45 -7.96
N GLU A 203 -2.95 -6.35 -8.93
CA GLU A 203 -1.80 -7.28 -9.07
C GLU A 203 -0.45 -6.57 -9.24
N GLN A 204 -0.45 -5.30 -9.59
CA GLN A 204 0.75 -4.47 -9.71
C GLN A 204 0.91 -3.48 -8.54
N GLY A 205 0.13 -3.66 -7.46
CA GLY A 205 0.24 -2.86 -6.25
C GLY A 205 -0.27 -1.43 -6.42
N ARG A 206 -1.22 -1.21 -7.33
CA ARG A 206 -1.81 0.11 -7.61
C ARG A 206 -3.21 0.19 -7.01
N LEU A 207 -3.49 1.31 -6.36
CA LEU A 207 -4.84 1.63 -5.93
C LEU A 207 -5.67 2.02 -7.15
N THR A 208 -6.77 1.32 -7.43
CA THR A 208 -7.61 1.66 -8.59
C THR A 208 -8.80 2.52 -8.16
N LEU A 209 -8.84 3.77 -8.61
CA LEU A 209 -9.95 4.69 -8.37
C LEU A 209 -10.65 5.04 -9.68
N SER A 210 -11.98 5.16 -9.65
CA SER A 210 -12.71 5.79 -10.77
C SER A 210 -12.60 7.31 -10.61
N ASP A 211 -12.49 8.02 -11.73
CA ASP A 211 -12.50 9.49 -11.91
C ASP A 211 -13.62 10.30 -11.20
N ARG A 212 -14.48 9.67 -10.39
CA ARG A 212 -15.60 10.29 -9.64
C ARG A 212 -15.79 9.76 -8.23
N ARG A 213 -14.97 8.82 -7.78
CA ARG A 213 -15.08 8.26 -6.43
C ARG A 213 -13.90 8.71 -5.63
N ALA A 214 -14.17 9.54 -4.63
CA ALA A 214 -13.17 9.90 -3.65
C ALA A 214 -12.84 8.68 -2.80
N ALA A 215 -11.58 8.58 -2.37
CA ALA A 215 -11.13 7.60 -1.41
C ALA A 215 -10.59 8.32 -0.18
N ARG A 216 -11.07 7.89 0.99
CA ARG A 216 -10.56 8.31 2.29
C ARG A 216 -9.34 7.47 2.63
N LEU A 217 -8.24 8.15 2.92
CA LEU A 217 -6.96 7.59 3.32
C LEU A 217 -6.74 7.94 4.80
N ARG A 218 -6.92 6.96 5.69
CA ARG A 218 -6.64 7.16 7.11
C ARG A 218 -5.17 6.88 7.38
N VAL A 219 -4.51 7.81 8.05
CA VAL A 219 -3.10 7.74 8.41
C VAL A 219 -2.97 7.87 9.92
N SER A 220 -2.43 6.84 10.57
CA SER A 220 -2.06 6.91 11.99
C SER A 220 -0.55 7.05 12.12
N PHE A 221 -0.08 7.68 13.20
CA PHE A 221 1.34 7.80 13.46
C PHE A 221 1.68 7.65 14.94
N PHE A 222 2.95 7.35 15.21
CA PHE A 222 3.51 7.18 16.54
C PHE A 222 4.98 7.58 16.55
N THR A 223 5.46 8.21 17.61
CA THR A 223 6.88 8.37 17.94
C THR A 223 7.12 7.98 19.39
N HIS A 224 8.30 7.44 19.69
CA HIS A 224 8.69 7.09 21.05
C HIS A 224 9.19 8.32 21.84
N SER A 225 10.03 9.13 21.20
CA SER A 225 10.58 10.36 21.76
C SER A 225 9.86 11.57 21.15
N TYR A 226 8.74 11.97 21.75
CA TYR A 226 8.07 13.21 21.35
C TYR A 226 8.72 14.42 22.01
N SER A 227 8.91 15.49 21.23
CA SER A 227 9.29 16.82 21.71
C SER A 227 8.27 17.83 21.23
N GLU A 228 7.89 18.79 22.07
CA GLU A 228 7.04 19.93 21.69
C GLU A 228 7.81 20.94 20.83
N GLU A 229 9.14 20.93 20.85
CA GLU A 229 10.00 21.88 20.13
C GLU A 229 10.16 21.51 18.64
N GLY A 230 10.05 22.50 17.75
CA GLY A 230 10.18 22.34 16.30
C GLY A 230 8.85 22.09 15.57
N GLU A 231 8.77 22.46 14.31
CA GLU A 231 7.62 22.20 13.45
C GLU A 231 7.65 20.72 13.00
N LYS A 232 6.54 20.00 13.17
CA LYS A 232 6.39 18.62 12.69
C LYS A 232 5.12 18.55 11.87
N VAL A 233 5.30 18.34 10.56
CA VAL A 233 4.18 18.30 9.62
C VAL A 233 4.10 16.91 9.03
N LEU A 234 2.94 16.27 9.23
CA LEU A 234 2.55 15.10 8.46
C LEU A 234 1.95 15.60 7.15
N SER A 235 2.51 15.22 6.02
CA SER A 235 2.04 15.62 4.71
C SER A 235 1.55 14.43 3.90
N CYS A 236 0.51 14.66 3.12
CA CYS A 236 0.09 13.81 2.02
C CYS A 236 0.27 14.63 0.74
N ALA A 237 0.92 14.07 -0.27
CA ALA A 237 1.15 14.73 -1.55
C ALA A 237 0.71 13.82 -2.70
N THR A 238 0.34 14.47 -3.81
CA THR A 238 0.00 13.81 -5.08
C THR A 238 0.72 14.51 -6.22
N ASP A 239 0.66 13.95 -7.42
CA ASP A 239 1.14 14.63 -8.64
C ASP A 239 0.29 15.88 -9.01
N GLY A 240 -0.84 16.09 -8.35
CA GLY A 240 -1.77 17.21 -8.55
C GLY A 240 -2.50 17.24 -9.89
N THR A 241 -2.14 16.35 -10.82
CA THR A 241 -2.58 16.40 -12.21
C THR A 241 -3.84 15.57 -12.42
N PHE A 242 -3.81 14.31 -12.00
CA PHE A 242 -4.91 13.37 -12.18
C PHE A 242 -5.55 12.95 -10.86
N LEU A 243 -4.87 13.22 -9.75
CA LEU A 243 -5.33 13.00 -8.40
C LEU A 243 -5.03 14.26 -7.60
N LYS A 244 -5.99 14.70 -6.78
CA LYS A 244 -5.83 15.82 -5.86
C LYS A 244 -6.18 15.39 -4.45
N ILE A 245 -5.73 16.16 -3.49
CA ILE A 245 -6.18 16.05 -2.11
C ILE A 245 -7.29 17.09 -1.93
N SER A 246 -8.49 16.65 -1.56
CA SER A 246 -9.65 17.53 -1.37
C SER A 246 -9.86 17.96 0.08
N SER A 247 -9.13 17.35 1.01
CA SER A 247 -8.96 17.81 2.39
C SER A 247 -7.73 18.72 2.49
N ASP A 248 -7.37 19.10 3.72
CA ASP A 248 -6.02 19.59 3.99
C ASP A 248 -5.00 18.52 3.57
N ASP A 249 -3.90 18.95 2.96
CA ASP A 249 -2.80 18.11 2.47
C ASP A 249 -1.67 17.95 3.50
N SER A 250 -1.79 18.64 4.62
CA SER A 250 -0.84 18.67 5.71
C SER A 250 -1.57 18.72 7.05
N TYR A 251 -0.89 18.27 8.10
CA TYR A 251 -1.38 18.28 9.47
C TYR A 251 -0.23 18.60 10.42
N ASP A 252 -0.42 19.62 11.24
CA ASP A 252 0.52 20.05 12.28
C ASP A 252 0.42 19.11 13.48
N VAL A 253 1.53 18.47 13.84
CA VAL A 253 1.53 17.40 14.83
C VAL A 253 1.68 17.94 16.24
N GLU A 254 0.56 17.93 16.97
CA GLU A 254 0.46 18.39 18.37
C GLU A 254 0.86 17.31 19.40
N LEU A 255 0.81 16.03 19.03
CA LEU A 255 1.07 14.90 19.93
C LEU A 255 2.00 13.87 19.29
N GLY A 256 2.66 13.06 20.11
CA GLY A 256 3.50 11.96 19.63
C GLY A 256 2.74 10.80 18.96
N TYR A 257 1.41 10.86 18.94
CA TYR A 257 0.55 9.87 18.31
C TYR A 257 -0.77 10.52 17.93
N ASP A 258 -1.29 10.21 16.75
CA ASP A 258 -2.66 10.57 16.36
C ASP A 258 -3.09 9.77 15.11
N SER A 259 -4.31 10.03 14.65
CA SER A 259 -4.80 9.58 13.35
C SER A 259 -5.51 10.70 12.60
N VAL A 260 -5.07 10.92 11.36
CA VAL A 260 -5.61 11.93 10.45
C VAL A 260 -6.23 11.28 9.21
N GLU A 261 -7.03 12.04 8.48
CA GLU A 261 -7.68 11.57 7.26
C GLU A 261 -7.37 12.50 6.09
N PHE A 262 -6.87 11.92 5.01
CA PHE A 262 -6.70 12.61 3.73
C PHE A 262 -7.73 12.11 2.73
N TRP A 263 -8.30 13.02 1.95
CA TRP A 263 -9.28 12.66 0.91
C TRP A 263 -8.65 12.75 -0.48
N LEU A 264 -8.50 11.59 -1.11
CA LEU A 264 -8.01 11.46 -2.48
C LEU A 264 -9.17 11.65 -3.45
N GLN A 265 -9.12 12.73 -4.23
CA GLN A 265 -10.12 13.08 -5.23
C GLN A 265 -9.55 12.95 -6.64
N PRO A 266 -9.97 11.92 -7.40
CA PRO A 266 -9.64 11.80 -8.80
C PRO A 266 -10.18 12.99 -9.61
N VAL A 267 -9.39 13.49 -10.55
CA VAL A 267 -9.82 14.48 -11.55
C VAL A 267 -10.52 13.75 -12.70
N ILE A 268 -11.50 14.39 -13.32
CA ILE A 268 -12.21 13.80 -14.46
C ILE A 268 -11.25 13.73 -15.66
N THR A 269 -11.06 12.53 -16.22
CA THR A 269 -10.15 12.28 -17.34
C THR A 269 -10.84 11.57 -18.50
N THR A 270 -10.34 11.75 -19.73
CA THR A 270 -10.81 11.02 -20.93
C THR A 270 -10.06 9.71 -21.17
N PHE A 271 -8.94 9.51 -20.47
CA PHE A 271 -8.05 8.36 -20.53
C PHE A 271 -7.71 7.86 -19.12
N ASP A 272 -7.25 6.61 -19.02
CA ASP A 272 -6.76 6.07 -17.76
C ASP A 272 -5.39 6.68 -17.46
N ALA A 273 -5.19 7.20 -16.24
CA ALA A 273 -3.99 7.90 -15.83
C ALA A 273 -3.35 7.26 -14.61
N LEU A 274 -2.02 7.24 -14.55
CA LEU A 274 -1.27 6.80 -13.39
C LEU A 274 -0.82 8.03 -12.60
N ALA A 275 -1.25 8.10 -11.35
CA ALA A 275 -0.82 9.08 -10.36
C ALA A 275 -0.04 8.41 -9.22
N ARG A 276 0.53 9.22 -8.34
CA ARG A 276 1.23 8.76 -7.14
C ARG A 276 0.70 9.49 -5.92
N VAL A 277 0.54 8.77 -4.82
CA VAL A 277 0.34 9.32 -3.48
C VAL A 277 1.63 9.10 -2.69
N SER A 278 2.04 10.09 -1.92
CA SER A 278 3.13 9.98 -0.95
C SER A 278 2.70 10.58 0.37
N VAL A 279 2.87 9.84 1.46
CA VAL A 279 2.62 10.28 2.82
C VAL A 279 3.94 10.22 3.58
N GLY A 280 4.28 11.26 4.31
CA GLY A 280 5.51 11.30 5.08
C GLY A 280 5.59 12.45 6.06
N PHE A 281 6.58 12.37 6.93
CA PHE A 281 6.95 13.47 7.82
C PHE A 281 8.08 14.27 7.21
N SER A 282 7.95 15.59 7.23
CA SER A 282 9.09 16.49 7.06
C SER A 282 9.68 16.78 8.42
N GLN A 283 10.99 16.56 8.61
CA GLN A 283 11.71 16.93 9.82
C GLN A 283 13.02 17.63 9.47
N GLU A 284 13.38 18.67 10.22
CA GLU A 284 14.65 19.38 10.09
C GLU A 284 15.82 18.63 10.80
N ARG A 285 15.85 17.30 10.72
CA ARG A 285 16.91 16.47 11.34
C ARG A 285 17.48 15.46 10.34
N PRO A 286 18.59 15.79 9.66
CA PRO A 286 19.14 14.96 8.59
C PRO A 286 19.79 13.65 9.08
N ASP A 287 19.95 13.47 10.38
CA ASP A 287 20.48 12.27 11.03
C ASP A 287 19.40 11.21 11.32
N VAL A 288 18.13 11.61 11.35
CA VAL A 288 17.01 10.72 11.63
C VAL A 288 16.43 10.18 10.32
N PRO A 289 16.23 8.85 10.17
CA PRO A 289 15.54 8.29 9.02
C PRO A 289 14.11 8.85 8.91
N GLU A 290 13.78 9.33 7.72
CA GLU A 290 12.46 9.90 7.41
C GLU A 290 11.56 8.82 6.82
N VAL A 291 10.32 8.77 7.29
CA VAL A 291 9.30 7.92 6.71
C VAL A 291 8.70 8.62 5.48
N SER A 292 8.86 7.99 4.32
CA SER A 292 8.19 8.40 3.09
C SER A 292 7.57 7.16 2.43
N ALA A 293 6.27 7.00 2.60
CA ALA A 293 5.50 5.89 2.05
C ALA A 293 4.69 6.38 0.86
N GLY A 294 4.95 5.84 -0.32
CA GLY A 294 4.21 6.21 -1.52
C GLY A 294 3.81 5.01 -2.35
N PHE A 295 2.60 5.06 -2.89
CA PHE A 295 2.03 4.02 -3.72
C PHE A 295 1.37 4.61 -4.98
N PRO A 296 1.35 3.86 -6.09
CA PRO A 296 0.71 4.30 -7.32
C PRO A 296 -0.81 4.23 -7.22
N VAL A 297 -1.49 5.16 -7.90
CA VAL A 297 -2.95 5.21 -8.03
C VAL A 297 -3.31 5.23 -9.51
N LEU A 298 -4.05 4.23 -9.97
CA LEU A 298 -4.61 4.19 -11.31
C LEU A 298 -5.99 4.86 -11.30
N VAL A 299 -6.07 6.05 -11.90
CA VAL A 299 -7.33 6.76 -12.13
C VAL A 299 -7.95 6.22 -13.42
N ARG A 300 -9.02 5.44 -13.28
CA ARG A 300 -9.78 4.89 -14.40
C ARG A 300 -10.89 5.82 -14.83
N ARG A 301 -11.01 5.98 -16.15
CA ARG A 301 -12.14 6.72 -16.74
C ARG A 301 -13.45 5.99 -16.50
N SER A 302 -14.49 6.74 -16.12
CA SER A 302 -15.82 6.17 -15.95
C SER A 302 -16.50 5.91 -17.30
N ARG A 303 -16.59 4.64 -17.71
CA ARG A 303 -17.32 4.23 -18.93
C ARG A 303 -18.85 4.32 -18.79
N THR A 304 -19.36 4.44 -17.57
CA THR A 304 -20.82 4.41 -17.32
C THR A 304 -21.52 5.63 -17.90
N ARG A 305 -20.90 6.83 -17.88
CA ARG A 305 -21.51 8.00 -18.53
C ARG A 305 -21.48 7.94 -20.05
N MET A 306 -20.45 7.37 -20.66
CA MET A 306 -20.43 7.18 -22.11
C MET A 306 -21.54 6.20 -22.52
N LEU A 307 -21.67 5.08 -21.80
CA LEU A 307 -22.73 4.12 -22.04
C LEU A 307 -24.11 4.76 -21.82
N THR A 308 -24.36 5.44 -20.70
CA THR A 308 -25.66 6.10 -20.47
C THR A 308 -25.93 7.18 -21.49
N ARG A 309 -24.94 7.99 -21.88
CA ARG A 309 -25.09 8.99 -22.95
C ARG A 309 -25.51 8.33 -24.27
N VAL A 310 -24.84 7.25 -24.67
CA VAL A 310 -25.15 6.51 -25.90
C VAL A 310 -26.55 5.89 -25.81
N THR A 311 -26.90 5.24 -24.70
CA THR A 311 -28.21 4.61 -24.50
C THR A 311 -29.34 5.63 -24.48
N PHE A 312 -29.20 6.74 -23.73
CA PHE A 312 -30.20 7.81 -23.69
C PHE A 312 -30.35 8.51 -25.04
N SER A 313 -29.24 8.71 -25.77
CA SER A 313 -29.30 9.30 -27.11
C SER A 313 -29.98 8.38 -28.11
N ALA A 314 -29.65 7.09 -28.09
CA ALA A 314 -30.27 6.10 -28.96
C ALA A 314 -31.77 5.92 -28.65
N ALA A 315 -32.13 5.81 -27.37
CA ALA A 315 -33.52 5.73 -26.94
C ALA A 315 -34.29 7.00 -27.30
N GLY A 316 -33.70 8.17 -27.10
CA GLY A 316 -34.29 9.45 -27.47
C GLY A 316 -34.53 9.57 -28.98
N ALA A 317 -33.53 9.26 -29.80
CA ALA A 317 -33.64 9.26 -31.26
C ALA A 317 -34.69 8.26 -31.76
N PHE A 318 -34.75 7.06 -31.18
CA PHE A 318 -35.75 6.05 -31.51
C PHE A 318 -37.16 6.55 -31.20
N LEU A 319 -37.39 7.14 -30.02
CA LEU A 319 -38.70 7.68 -29.63
C LEU A 319 -39.14 8.87 -30.49
N VAL A 320 -38.20 9.72 -30.94
CA VAL A 320 -38.50 10.81 -31.89
C VAL A 320 -38.88 10.26 -33.27
N ALA A 321 -38.26 9.17 -33.72
CA ALA A 321 -38.55 8.54 -35.02
C ALA A 321 -39.81 7.66 -35.01
N LEU A 322 -40.23 7.15 -33.84
CA LEU A 322 -41.34 6.21 -33.68
C LEU A 322 -42.67 6.68 -34.30
N PRO A 323 -43.09 7.97 -34.18
CA PRO A 323 -44.29 8.49 -34.83
C PRO A 323 -44.33 8.31 -36.36
N ALA A 324 -43.17 8.39 -37.02
CA ALA A 324 -43.07 8.21 -38.47
C ALA A 324 -43.18 6.72 -38.85
N ILE A 325 -42.65 5.83 -38.00
CA ILE A 325 -42.67 4.38 -38.21
C ILE A 325 -44.07 3.80 -37.97
N LEU A 326 -44.78 4.26 -36.93
CA LEU A 326 -46.11 3.77 -36.56
C LEU A 326 -47.23 4.22 -37.53
N GLY A 327 -46.94 5.16 -38.42
CA GLY A 327 -47.87 5.62 -39.46
C GLY A 327 -49.12 6.30 -38.91
N THR A 328 -50.10 6.57 -39.79
CA THR A 328 -51.33 7.31 -39.44
C THR A 328 -52.34 6.54 -38.58
N GLY A 329 -52.11 5.25 -38.31
CA GLY A 329 -53.02 4.38 -37.54
C GLY A 329 -52.96 4.54 -36.02
N PHE A 330 -51.95 5.21 -35.46
CA PHE A 330 -51.84 5.42 -34.01
C PHE A 330 -52.48 6.74 -33.54
N PRO A 331 -53.05 6.85 -32.32
CA PRO A 331 -53.61 8.11 -31.85
C PRO A 331 -52.58 9.24 -31.81
N MET A 332 -52.98 10.46 -32.24
CA MET A 332 -52.08 11.62 -32.33
C MET A 332 -51.40 11.95 -30.99
N TYR A 333 -52.14 11.84 -29.88
CA TYR A 333 -51.60 12.14 -28.55
C TYR A 333 -50.45 11.20 -28.14
N VAL A 334 -50.50 9.93 -28.53
CA VAL A 334 -49.43 8.95 -28.26
C VAL A 334 -48.16 9.30 -29.04
N ARG A 335 -48.32 9.74 -30.30
CA ARG A 335 -47.21 10.17 -31.15
C ARG A 335 -46.52 11.43 -30.62
N VAL A 336 -47.32 12.40 -30.18
CA VAL A 336 -46.80 13.62 -29.54
C VAL A 336 -46.07 13.28 -28.24
N LEU A 337 -46.60 12.36 -27.43
CA LEU A 337 -45.95 11.91 -26.21
C LEU A 337 -44.56 11.30 -26.49
N PHE A 338 -44.45 10.38 -27.47
CA PHE A 338 -43.16 9.79 -27.83
C PHE A 338 -42.15 10.84 -28.33
N ALA A 339 -42.59 11.80 -29.15
CA ALA A 339 -41.72 12.88 -29.62
C ALA A 339 -41.21 13.75 -28.47
N ILE A 340 -42.08 14.12 -27.52
CA ILE A 340 -41.71 14.93 -26.35
C ILE A 340 -40.75 14.15 -25.43
N THR A 341 -41.05 12.89 -25.12
CA THR A 341 -40.17 12.05 -24.28
C THR A 341 -38.83 11.81 -24.95
N GLY A 342 -38.82 11.56 -26.26
CA GLY A 342 -37.60 11.38 -27.04
C GLY A 342 -36.72 12.63 -27.06
N ALA A 343 -37.33 13.80 -27.29
CA ALA A 343 -36.64 15.09 -27.23
C ALA A 343 -36.08 15.36 -25.82
N ALA A 344 -36.85 15.08 -24.76
CA ALA A 344 -36.39 15.23 -23.38
C ALA A 344 -35.18 14.35 -23.06
N LEU A 345 -35.17 13.08 -23.50
CA LEU A 345 -34.01 12.20 -23.32
C LEU A 345 -32.77 12.70 -24.06
N LEU A 346 -32.94 13.22 -25.29
CA LEU A 346 -31.84 13.84 -26.04
C LEU A 346 -31.30 15.09 -25.34
N SER A 347 -32.18 15.93 -24.78
CA SER A 347 -31.78 17.10 -23.99
C SER A 347 -31.03 16.73 -22.71
N VAL A 348 -31.48 15.69 -21.99
CA VAL A 348 -30.78 15.19 -20.79
C VAL A 348 -29.38 14.66 -21.15
N SER A 349 -29.28 13.89 -22.24
CA SER A 349 -28.01 13.39 -22.76
C SER A 349 -27.03 14.52 -23.14
N THR A 350 -27.53 15.58 -23.79
CA THR A 350 -26.68 16.67 -24.29
C THR A 350 -26.34 17.73 -23.25
N VAL A 351 -27.23 18.02 -22.30
CA VAL A 351 -27.04 19.13 -21.35
C VAL A 351 -26.53 18.64 -20.00
N VAL A 352 -27.12 17.59 -19.43
CA VAL A 352 -26.81 17.16 -18.06
C VAL A 352 -25.58 16.27 -18.03
N ILE A 353 -25.50 15.33 -18.97
CA ILE A 353 -24.37 14.39 -19.04
C ILE A 353 -23.10 15.08 -19.57
N ALA A 354 -23.22 16.00 -20.54
CA ALA A 354 -22.08 16.73 -21.11
C ALA A 354 -21.57 17.88 -20.21
N ARG A 355 -22.41 18.53 -19.39
CA ARG A 355 -21.94 19.58 -18.47
C ARG A 355 -21.04 19.05 -17.36
N GLY A 356 -21.16 17.78 -16.99
CA GLY A 356 -20.23 17.16 -16.06
C GLY A 356 -18.94 16.62 -16.70
N GLU A 357 -18.62 17.03 -17.93
CA GLU A 357 -17.33 16.82 -18.63
C GLU A 357 -16.45 18.10 -18.62
N ARG A 358 -17.00 19.25 -18.19
CA ARG A 358 -16.25 20.48 -17.90
C ARG A 358 -16.04 20.60 -16.40
#